data_AF-A0A948AL17-F1
#
_entry.id   AF-A0A948AL17-F1
#
_cell.length_a   1.000
_cell.length_b   1.000
_cell.length_c   1.000
_cell.angle_alpha   90.00
_cell.angle_beta   90.00
_cell.angle_gamma   90.00
#
_symmetry.space_group_name_H-M   'P 1'
#
loop_
_entity.id
_entity.type
_entity.pdbx_description
1 polymer ?
#
loop_
_entity_poly.entity_id
_entity_poly.type
_entity_poly.pdbx_seq_one_letter_code
_entity_poly.pdbx_strand_id
1 'polypeptide(L)'
;PTATHLLEEGARRLYDSRQMPDTIFDVLAIKPEVAERQPEALAALVASHFRALRHFRHNPQDAAYRMAARMGIPAEEVLDAFRGLELPGLHANRRLLDGSTNRLLAAAGEISQVMVAAGLLRGATNLNGLVIADFLPEVD
;
A
#
# COMPACT_ATOMS: atom_id res chain seq x y z
N PRO A 1 -16.59 -0.97 5.95
CA PRO A 1 -15.91 -1.96 5.08
C PRO A 1 -16.69 -3.29 5.04
N THR A 2 -16.63 -4.05 3.94
CA THR A 2 -17.46 -5.26 3.71
C THR A 2 -17.31 -6.32 4.82
N ALA A 3 -16.09 -6.62 5.26
CA ALA A 3 -15.87 -7.63 6.30
C ALA A 3 -16.47 -7.24 7.66
N THR A 4 -16.46 -5.96 8.02
CA THR A 4 -17.10 -5.45 9.24
C THR A 4 -18.62 -5.61 9.18
N HIS A 5 -19.23 -5.19 8.05
CA HIS A 5 -20.67 -5.31 7.83
C HIS A 5 -21.15 -6.77 7.94
N LEU A 6 -20.42 -7.71 7.33
CA LEU A 6 -20.74 -9.15 7.42
C LEU A 6 -20.68 -9.66 8.87
N LEU A 7 -19.75 -9.18 9.69
CA LEU A 7 -19.65 -9.58 11.10
C LEU A 7 -20.82 -9.02 11.93
N GLU A 8 -21.27 -7.81 11.63
CA GLU A 8 -22.45 -7.20 12.24
C GLU A 8 -23.74 -7.96 11.88
N GLU A 9 -23.80 -8.52 10.67
CA GLU A 9 -24.89 -9.42 10.23
C GLU A 9 -24.79 -10.85 10.81
N GLY A 10 -23.80 -11.12 11.68
CA GLY A 10 -23.64 -12.40 12.36
C GLY A 10 -22.81 -13.45 11.62
N ALA A 11 -22.12 -13.07 10.53
CA ALA A 11 -21.15 -13.96 9.90
C ALA A 11 -19.99 -14.27 10.86
N ARG A 12 -19.32 -15.41 10.63
CA ARG A 12 -18.17 -15.84 11.43
C ARG A 12 -16.89 -15.70 10.62
N ARG A 13 -15.87 -15.09 11.22
CA ARG A 13 -14.55 -14.99 10.61
C ARG A 13 -13.86 -16.36 10.61
N LEU A 14 -13.71 -16.96 9.43
CA LEU A 14 -12.96 -18.20 9.25
C LEU A 14 -11.47 -17.94 8.99
N TYR A 15 -11.19 -16.85 8.27
CA TYR A 15 -9.85 -16.47 7.84
C TYR A 15 -9.75 -14.95 7.71
N ASP A 16 -8.56 -14.38 7.85
CA ASP A 16 -8.26 -13.00 7.49
C ASP A 16 -6.77 -12.84 7.14
N SER A 17 -6.43 -11.69 6.55
CA SER A 17 -5.08 -11.39 6.06
C SER A 17 -4.01 -11.35 7.16
N ARG A 18 -4.37 -11.30 8.45
CA ARG A 18 -3.38 -11.40 9.54
C ARG A 18 -2.73 -12.78 9.61
N GLN A 19 -3.35 -13.79 9.00
CA GLN A 19 -2.79 -15.13 8.85
C GLN A 19 -1.83 -15.23 7.65
N MET A 20 -1.69 -14.16 6.85
CA MET A 20 -0.75 -14.03 5.72
C MET A 20 0.06 -12.74 5.88
N PRO A 21 0.90 -12.64 6.93
CA PRO A 21 1.71 -11.44 7.13
C PRO A 21 2.57 -11.17 5.89
N ASP A 22 2.83 -9.88 5.63
CA ASP A 22 3.73 -9.43 4.58
C ASP A 22 3.45 -10.01 3.19
N THR A 23 2.16 -10.16 2.84
CA THR A 23 1.73 -10.70 1.54
C THR A 23 0.85 -9.73 0.75
N ILE A 24 0.14 -8.82 1.43
CA ILE A 24 -0.74 -7.84 0.79
C ILE A 24 -0.13 -6.45 0.96
N PHE A 25 0.16 -5.79 -0.15
CA PHE A 25 0.77 -4.46 -0.19
C PHE A 25 -0.05 -3.55 -1.09
N ASP A 26 -0.40 -2.36 -0.60
CA ASP A 26 -0.86 -1.27 -1.44
C ASP A 26 0.37 -0.54 -1.98
N VAL A 27 0.45 -0.39 -3.31
CA VAL A 27 1.60 0.20 -3.99
C VAL A 27 1.19 1.35 -4.90
N LEU A 28 2.08 2.34 -5.03
CA LEU A 28 2.01 3.33 -6.10
C LEU A 28 2.67 2.75 -7.35
N ALA A 29 1.86 2.18 -8.24
CA ALA A 29 2.34 1.72 -9.54
C ALA A 29 2.44 2.88 -10.53
N ILE A 30 3.59 3.02 -11.19
CA ILE A 30 3.85 4.05 -12.18
C ILE A 30 4.27 3.41 -13.51
N LYS A 31 3.99 4.10 -14.61
CA LYS A 31 4.51 3.73 -15.91
C LYS A 31 5.98 4.18 -16.03
N PRO A 32 6.90 3.36 -16.57
CA PRO A 32 8.30 3.74 -16.73
C PRO A 32 8.49 5.08 -17.46
N GLU A 33 7.69 5.34 -18.50
CA GLU A 33 7.81 6.57 -19.30
C GLU A 33 7.40 7.82 -18.50
N VAL A 34 6.58 7.66 -17.46
CA VAL A 34 6.22 8.77 -16.55
C VAL A 34 7.38 9.07 -15.60
N ALA A 35 8.07 8.04 -15.09
CA ALA A 35 9.23 8.21 -14.23
C ALA A 35 10.35 8.98 -14.94
N GLU A 36 10.58 8.68 -16.22
CA GLU A 36 11.59 9.36 -17.04
C GLU A 36 11.19 10.77 -17.43
N ARG A 37 9.93 10.98 -17.83
CA ARG A 37 9.48 12.28 -18.39
C ARG A 37 9.06 13.30 -17.34
N GLN A 38 8.66 12.85 -16.15
CA GLN A 38 8.12 13.71 -15.09
C GLN A 38 8.75 13.42 -13.71
N PRO A 39 10.08 13.34 -13.60
CA PRO A 39 10.73 12.95 -12.35
C PRO A 39 10.44 13.92 -11.19
N GLU A 40 10.38 15.22 -11.48
CA GLU A 40 10.09 16.25 -10.47
C GLU A 40 8.65 16.15 -9.95
N ALA A 41 7.68 15.91 -10.83
CA ALA A 41 6.28 15.76 -10.44
C ALA A 41 6.08 14.48 -9.60
N LEU A 42 6.78 13.40 -9.96
CA LEU A 42 6.75 12.16 -9.21
C LEU A 42 7.39 12.32 -7.82
N ALA A 43 8.56 12.96 -7.72
CA ALA A 43 9.17 13.28 -6.44
C ALA A 43 8.25 14.15 -5.56
N ALA A 44 7.60 15.16 -6.15
CA ALA A 44 6.64 16.01 -5.46
C ALA A 44 5.39 15.24 -4.98
N LEU A 45 4.90 14.29 -5.77
CA LEU A 45 3.79 13.40 -5.39
C LEU A 45 4.18 12.52 -4.19
N VAL A 46 5.32 11.85 -4.26
CA VAL A 46 5.82 10.97 -3.18
C VAL A 46 6.08 11.77 -1.90
N ALA A 47 6.72 12.94 -1.99
CA ALA A 47 6.89 13.83 -0.84
C ALA A 47 5.54 14.28 -0.25
N SER A 48 4.56 14.58 -1.11
CA SER A 48 3.21 14.95 -0.67
C SER A 48 2.48 13.82 0.06
N HIS A 49 2.69 12.57 -0.35
CA HIS A 49 2.18 11.41 0.36
C HIS A 49 2.71 11.35 1.80
N PHE A 50 4.01 11.51 2.02
CA PHE A 50 4.58 11.50 3.37
C PHE A 50 4.13 12.69 4.23
N ARG A 51 3.95 13.87 3.62
CA ARG A 51 3.32 15.01 4.31
C ARG A 51 1.89 14.70 4.73
N ALA A 52 1.09 14.07 3.86
CA ALA A 52 -0.27 13.67 4.17
C ALA A 52 -0.32 12.59 5.27
N LEU A 53 0.58 11.59 5.21
CA LEU A 53 0.71 10.57 6.25
C LEU A 53 1.09 11.18 7.61
N ARG A 54 2.01 12.15 7.60
CA ARG A 54 2.37 12.91 8.81
C ARG A 54 1.15 13.65 9.34
N HIS A 55 0.41 14.36 8.48
CA HIS A 55 -0.81 15.06 8.88
C HIS A 55 -1.85 14.11 9.48
N PHE A 56 -2.08 12.96 8.85
CA PHE A 56 -3.01 11.93 9.34
C PHE A 56 -2.62 11.43 10.74
N ARG A 57 -1.32 11.21 10.99
CA ARG A 57 -0.83 10.77 12.32
C ARG A 57 -0.97 11.84 13.40
N HIS A 58 -0.74 13.12 13.07
CA HIS A 58 -0.80 14.22 14.05
C HIS A 58 -2.22 14.77 14.26
N ASN A 59 -3.05 14.75 13.21
CA ASN A 59 -4.40 15.33 13.19
C ASN A 59 -5.42 14.31 12.62
N PRO A 60 -5.58 13.12 13.24
CA PRO A 60 -6.35 12.02 12.65
C PRO A 60 -7.83 12.38 12.43
N GLN A 61 -8.44 13.19 13.32
CA GLN A 61 -9.84 13.59 13.19
C GLN A 61 -10.08 14.57 12.03
N ASP A 62 -9.22 15.58 11.87
CA ASP A 62 -9.30 16.50 10.71
C ASP A 62 -9.04 15.74 9.41
N ALA A 63 -8.03 14.87 9.40
CA ALA A 63 -7.73 14.05 8.22
C ALA A 63 -8.89 13.08 7.89
N ALA A 64 -9.51 12.45 8.89
CA ALA A 64 -10.68 11.59 8.73
C ALA A 64 -11.85 12.35 8.10
N TYR A 65 -12.16 13.56 8.61
CA TYR A 65 -13.22 14.40 8.06
C TYR A 65 -12.98 14.75 6.57
N ARG A 66 -11.74 15.06 6.19
CA ARG A 66 -11.37 15.35 4.80
C ARG A 66 -11.47 14.12 3.89
N MET A 67 -11.14 12.94 4.41
CA MET A 67 -11.16 11.68 3.65
C MET A 67 -12.56 11.10 3.48
N ALA A 68 -13.47 11.34 4.43
CA ALA A 68 -14.84 10.81 4.45
C ALA A 68 -15.56 11.00 3.10
N ALA A 69 -15.53 12.22 2.55
CA ALA A 69 -16.17 12.53 1.28
C ALA A 69 -15.60 11.73 0.10
N ARG A 70 -14.29 11.46 0.10
CA ARG A 70 -13.61 10.70 -0.95
C ARG A 70 -13.85 9.19 -0.82
N MET A 71 -13.99 8.70 0.40
CA MET A 71 -14.18 7.29 0.75
C MET A 71 -15.65 6.87 0.72
N GLY A 72 -16.60 7.81 0.77
CA GLY A 72 -18.03 7.53 0.76
C GLY A 72 -18.52 6.87 2.05
N ILE A 73 -17.84 7.11 3.17
CA ILE A 73 -18.20 6.62 4.51
C ILE A 73 -18.27 7.79 5.50
N PRO A 74 -19.02 7.66 6.61
CA PRO A 74 -19.04 8.65 7.69
C PRO A 74 -17.63 8.90 8.26
N ALA A 75 -17.36 10.13 8.70
CA ALA A 75 -16.03 10.54 9.14
C ALA A 75 -15.55 9.74 10.36
N GLU A 76 -16.47 9.39 11.26
CA GLU A 76 -16.27 8.55 12.42
C GLU A 76 -15.82 7.12 12.06
N GLU A 77 -16.20 6.61 10.88
CA GLU A 77 -15.82 5.27 10.40
C GLU A 77 -14.46 5.26 9.68
N VAL A 78 -13.93 6.43 9.32
CA VAL A 78 -12.69 6.51 8.53
C VAL A 78 -11.52 5.93 9.32
N LEU A 79 -11.34 6.32 10.59
CA LEU A 79 -10.25 5.78 11.40
C LEU A 79 -10.35 4.27 11.59
N ASP A 80 -11.57 3.74 11.65
CA ASP A 80 -11.82 2.30 11.71
C ASP A 80 -11.50 1.60 10.40
N ALA A 81 -11.69 2.25 9.25
CA ALA A 81 -11.27 1.72 7.96
C ALA A 81 -9.74 1.58 7.85
N PHE A 82 -8.97 2.41 8.56
CA PHE A 82 -7.51 2.30 8.63
C PHE A 82 -7.01 1.35 9.74
N ARG A 83 -7.92 0.82 10.58
CA ARG A 83 -7.57 -0.07 11.67
C ARG A 83 -7.00 -1.39 11.14
N GLY A 84 -5.79 -1.72 11.59
CA GLY A 84 -5.11 -2.94 11.15
C GLY A 84 -4.29 -2.78 9.87
N LEU A 85 -4.27 -1.58 9.27
CA LEU A 85 -3.32 -1.25 8.22
C LEU A 85 -2.00 -0.79 8.83
N GLU A 86 -0.89 -1.30 8.29
CA GLU A 86 0.40 -0.66 8.48
C GLU A 86 0.57 0.40 7.40
N LEU A 87 0.71 1.67 7.81
CA LEU A 87 1.01 2.78 6.91
C LEU A 87 2.50 3.08 7.00
N PRO A 88 3.36 2.49 6.13
CA PRO A 88 4.80 2.59 6.27
C PRO A 88 5.28 4.04 6.12
N GLY A 89 6.12 4.49 7.06
CA GLY A 89 6.83 5.77 6.92
C GLY A 89 7.97 5.69 5.89
N LEU A 90 8.74 6.76 5.76
CA LEU A 90 9.84 6.84 4.79
C LEU A 90 10.89 5.74 5.00
N HIS A 91 11.34 5.53 6.24
CA HIS A 91 12.32 4.50 6.56
C HIS A 91 11.81 3.07 6.26
N ALA A 92 10.53 2.80 6.52
CA ALA A 92 9.92 1.52 6.19
C ALA A 92 9.83 1.32 4.67
N ASN A 93 9.42 2.34 3.92
CA ASN A 93 9.40 2.31 2.45
C ASN A 93 10.80 2.07 1.86
N ARG A 94 11.86 2.70 2.40
CA ARG A 94 13.23 2.40 1.97
C ARG A 94 13.59 0.93 2.13
N ARG A 95 13.25 0.31 3.27
CA ARG A 95 13.50 -1.14 3.44
C ARG A 95 12.68 -2.00 2.47
N LEU A 96 11.45 -1.56 2.16
CA LEU A 96 10.58 -2.24 1.21
C LEU A 96 10.99 -2.05 -0.26
N LEU A 97 11.72 -0.99 -0.59
CA LEU A 97 12.06 -0.64 -1.99
C LEU A 97 13.55 -0.81 -2.32
N ASP A 98 14.46 -0.64 -1.36
CA ASP A 98 15.92 -0.51 -1.55
C ASP A 98 16.75 -1.61 -0.83
N GLY A 99 16.18 -2.80 -0.63
CA GLY A 99 16.79 -3.85 0.20
C GLY A 99 17.26 -5.10 -0.56
N SER A 100 18.40 -5.67 -0.16
CA SER A 100 18.86 -7.02 -0.56
C SER A 100 17.97 -8.16 -0.01
N THR A 101 17.10 -7.85 0.95
CA THR A 101 16.03 -8.71 1.50
C THR A 101 14.69 -8.02 1.32
N ASN A 102 14.35 -7.71 0.09
CA ASN A 102 13.11 -7.02 -0.24
C ASN A 102 11.91 -7.98 -0.08
N ARG A 103 11.23 -7.93 1.07
CA ARG A 103 10.02 -8.72 1.34
C ARG A 103 8.91 -8.46 0.31
N LEU A 104 8.82 -7.24 -0.23
CA LEU A 104 7.87 -6.91 -1.30
C LEU A 104 8.18 -7.69 -2.59
N LEU A 105 9.45 -7.78 -3.00
CA LEU A 105 9.84 -8.60 -4.15
C LEU A 105 9.66 -10.10 -3.89
N ALA A 106 9.92 -10.57 -2.67
CA ALA A 106 9.65 -11.96 -2.29
C ALA A 106 8.16 -12.29 -2.41
N ALA A 107 7.29 -11.44 -1.86
CA ALA A 107 5.85 -11.59 -1.97
C ALA A 107 5.37 -11.50 -3.43
N ALA A 108 5.93 -10.59 -4.24
CA ALA A 108 5.63 -10.52 -5.67
C ALA A 108 5.99 -11.83 -6.40
N GLY A 109 7.11 -12.47 -6.02
CA GLY A 109 7.52 -13.78 -6.55
C GLY A 109 6.58 -14.91 -6.14
N GLU A 110 6.22 -14.98 -4.85
CA GLU A 110 5.24 -15.94 -4.31
C GLU A 110 3.88 -15.80 -5.03
N ILE A 111 3.37 -14.57 -5.17
CA ILE A 111 2.11 -14.27 -5.86
C ILE A 111 2.21 -14.62 -7.35
N SER A 112 3.33 -14.32 -8.03
CA SER A 112 3.52 -14.67 -9.43
C SER A 112 3.40 -16.19 -9.64
N GLN A 113 3.98 -17.00 -8.77
CA GLN A 113 3.87 -18.46 -8.83
C GLN A 113 2.42 -18.93 -8.65
N VAL A 114 1.69 -18.36 -7.67
CA VAL A 114 0.26 -18.64 -7.46
C VAL A 114 -0.55 -18.30 -8.71
N MET A 115 -0.29 -17.13 -9.31
CA MET A 115 -1.00 -16.67 -10.51
C MET A 115 -0.69 -17.55 -11.73
N VAL A 116 0.53 -18.07 -11.86
CA VAL A 116 0.89 -19.04 -12.92
C VAL A 116 0.16 -20.36 -12.70
N ALA A 117 0.17 -20.89 -11.47
CA ALA A 117 -0.54 -22.13 -11.13
C ALA A 117 -2.06 -22.00 -11.35
N ALA A 118 -2.63 -20.81 -11.13
CA ALA A 118 -4.02 -20.49 -11.38
C ALA A 118 -4.34 -20.16 -12.86
N GLY A 119 -3.35 -20.14 -13.75
CA GLY A 119 -3.53 -19.78 -15.17
C GLY A 119 -3.83 -18.29 -15.44
N LEU A 120 -3.62 -17.42 -14.45
CA LEU A 120 -3.76 -15.96 -14.57
C LEU A 120 -2.55 -15.30 -15.24
N LEU A 121 -1.39 -15.93 -15.14
CA LEU A 121 -0.16 -15.56 -15.85
C LEU A 121 0.31 -16.72 -16.72
N ARG A 122 0.91 -16.39 -17.88
CA ARG A 122 1.46 -17.38 -18.81
C ARG A 122 2.73 -18.06 -18.31
N GLY A 123 3.43 -17.46 -17.35
CA GLY A 123 4.69 -17.93 -16.79
C GLY A 123 5.22 -16.96 -15.74
N ALA A 124 6.28 -17.36 -15.03
CA ALA A 124 6.90 -16.52 -14.01
C ALA A 124 7.45 -15.23 -14.63
N THR A 125 7.18 -14.10 -13.98
CA THR A 125 7.60 -12.78 -14.47
C THR A 125 8.98 -12.42 -13.93
N ASN A 126 9.81 -11.77 -14.75
CA ASN A 126 11.04 -11.15 -14.27
C ASN A 126 10.68 -9.93 -13.41
N LEU A 127 11.09 -9.94 -12.14
CA LEU A 127 10.80 -8.87 -11.18
C LEU A 127 11.89 -7.78 -11.13
N ASN A 128 12.93 -7.90 -11.95
CA ASN A 128 13.99 -6.89 -12.03
C ASN A 128 13.40 -5.55 -12.45
N GLY A 129 13.68 -4.50 -11.65
CA GLY A 129 13.16 -3.16 -11.90
C GLY A 129 11.68 -2.96 -11.58
N LEU A 130 11.01 -3.93 -10.94
CA LEU A 130 9.62 -3.79 -10.51
C LEU A 130 9.45 -2.71 -9.42
N VAL A 131 10.50 -2.49 -8.63
CA VAL A 131 10.54 -1.51 -7.55
C VAL A 131 11.71 -0.57 -7.77
N ILE A 132 11.50 0.71 -7.47
CA ILE A 132 12.52 1.75 -7.50
C ILE A 132 12.35 2.63 -6.26
N ALA A 133 13.45 3.03 -5.65
CA ALA A 133 13.46 3.86 -4.44
C ALA A 133 13.83 5.32 -4.74
N ASP A 134 14.20 5.62 -5.99
CA ASP A 134 14.83 6.85 -6.46
C ASP A 134 14.01 8.12 -6.20
N PHE A 135 12.70 7.98 -6.02
CA PHE A 135 11.77 9.09 -5.77
C PHE A 135 11.41 9.27 -4.28
N LEU A 136 11.96 8.45 -3.38
CA LEU A 136 11.79 8.64 -1.95
C LEU A 136 12.57 9.89 -1.49
N PRO A 137 11.98 10.76 -0.64
CA PRO A 137 12.69 11.89 -0.03
C PRO A 137 13.96 11.43 0.71
N GLU A 138 14.97 12.28 0.84
CA GLU A 138 16.19 11.99 1.62
C GLU A 138 15.97 12.09 3.13
N VAL A 139 15.06 12.95 3.56
CA VAL A 139 14.71 13.16 4.97
C VAL A 139 13.20 13.22 5.14
N ASP A 140 12.73 12.85 6.32
CA ASP A 140 11.30 12.85 6.66
C ASP A 140 10.74 14.27 6.80
#